data_AF-A0AAW2K626-F1
#
_entry.id   AF-A0AAW2K626-F1
#
_cell.length_a   1.000
_cell.length_b   1.000
_cell.length_c   1.000
_cell.angle_alpha   90.00
_cell.angle_beta   90.00
_cell.angle_gamma   90.00
#
_symmetry.space_group_name_H-M   'P 1'
#
loop_
_entity.id
_entity.type
_entity.pdbx_description
1 polymer ?
#
loop_
_entity_poly.entity_id
_entity_poly.type
_entity_poly.pdbx_seq_one_letter_code
_entity_poly.pdbx_strand_id
1 'polypeptide(L)'
;MALSSNGIQSTQALLDAQSHVWNHLFNFINSMSLKCVIQLGIPDIIHKHGKPMTLSELTHSLHLNDAKSLSLERLMRIMIHSKFFINVKISQAEEIEGYWLTPASYLLERRALEREAFCTRPARPDLGRSMASCERVV
;
A
#
# COMPACT_ATOMS: atom_id res chain seq x y z
N MET A 1 -26.35 -51.79 2.67
CA MET A 1 -26.81 -50.43 3.04
C MET A 1 -25.57 -49.58 3.27
N ALA A 2 -25.15 -48.81 2.27
CA ALA A 2 -24.02 -47.89 2.40
C ALA A 2 -24.59 -46.47 2.44
N LEU A 3 -24.38 -45.76 3.54
CA LEU A 3 -24.77 -44.35 3.67
C LEU A 3 -23.79 -43.48 2.88
N SER A 4 -24.37 -42.64 2.05
CA SER A 4 -23.74 -41.82 1.01
C SER A 4 -22.73 -40.82 1.57
N SER A 5 -21.49 -40.89 1.08
CA SER A 5 -20.39 -39.95 1.34
C SER A 5 -20.52 -38.61 0.59
N ASN A 6 -21.64 -38.37 -0.11
CA ASN A 6 -21.79 -37.22 -1.01
C ASN A 6 -22.04 -35.88 -0.29
N GLY A 7 -22.56 -35.91 0.95
CA GLY A 7 -22.91 -34.67 1.67
C GLY A 7 -21.71 -33.85 2.14
N ILE A 8 -20.66 -34.51 2.65
CA ILE A 8 -19.46 -33.84 3.20
C ILE A 8 -18.58 -33.27 2.08
N GLN A 9 -18.41 -34.01 0.99
CA GLN A 9 -17.67 -33.53 -0.19
C GLN A 9 -18.38 -32.33 -0.85
N SER A 10 -19.72 -32.34 -0.90
CA SER A 10 -20.49 -31.21 -1.44
C SER A 10 -20.34 -29.95 -0.59
N THR A 11 -20.29 -30.06 0.75
CA THR A 11 -20.14 -28.90 1.63
C THR A 11 -18.74 -28.31 1.56
N GLN A 12 -17.68 -29.14 1.58
CA GLN A 12 -16.32 -28.63 1.47
C GLN A 12 -16.07 -27.97 0.10
N ALA A 13 -16.50 -28.61 -0.99
CA ALA A 13 -16.40 -28.03 -2.33
C ALA A 13 -17.16 -26.70 -2.46
N LEU A 14 -18.32 -26.57 -1.78
CA LEU A 14 -19.07 -25.32 -1.74
C LEU A 14 -18.32 -24.23 -0.96
N LEU A 15 -17.74 -24.56 0.20
CA LEU A 15 -16.93 -23.63 0.98
C LEU A 15 -15.68 -23.17 0.21
N ASP A 16 -15.02 -24.08 -0.49
CA ASP A 16 -13.85 -23.77 -1.30
C ASP A 16 -14.23 -22.86 -2.47
N ALA A 17 -15.32 -23.17 -3.19
CA ALA A 17 -15.85 -22.34 -4.27
C ALA A 17 -16.27 -20.94 -3.76
N GLN A 18 -16.92 -20.88 -2.60
CA GLN A 18 -17.28 -19.62 -1.97
C GLN A 18 -16.03 -18.82 -1.61
N SER A 19 -15.03 -19.44 -0.97
CA SER A 19 -13.76 -18.77 -0.64
C SER A 19 -13.08 -18.21 -1.89
N HIS A 20 -13.11 -18.96 -3.00
CA HIS A 20 -12.51 -18.54 -4.27
C HIS A 20 -13.19 -17.30 -4.84
N VAL A 21 -14.53 -17.28 -4.87
CA VAL A 21 -15.31 -16.12 -5.32
C VAL A 21 -15.08 -14.92 -4.41
N TRP A 22 -15.08 -15.12 -3.09
CA TRP A 22 -14.88 -14.05 -2.11
C TRP A 22 -13.48 -13.46 -2.23
N ASN A 23 -12.44 -14.30 -2.39
CA ASN A 23 -11.07 -13.82 -2.59
C ASN A 23 -10.95 -12.92 -3.82
N HIS A 24 -11.55 -13.32 -4.96
CA HIS A 24 -11.56 -12.48 -6.15
C HIS A 24 -12.35 -11.18 -5.95
N LEU A 25 -13.53 -11.26 -5.33
CA LEU A 25 -14.38 -10.10 -5.10
C LEU A 25 -13.73 -9.09 -4.16
N PHE A 26 -13.01 -9.54 -3.12
CA PHE A 26 -12.38 -8.66 -2.14
C PHE A 26 -10.95 -8.26 -2.49
N ASN A 27 -10.35 -8.81 -3.56
CA ASN A 27 -8.98 -8.47 -3.93
C ASN A 27 -8.79 -6.98 -4.29
N PHE A 28 -9.86 -6.28 -4.72
CA PHE A 28 -9.77 -4.83 -4.95
C PHE A 28 -9.46 -4.05 -3.67
N ILE A 29 -9.84 -4.57 -2.49
CA ILE A 29 -9.53 -3.94 -1.20
C ILE A 29 -8.02 -3.80 -1.04
N ASN A 30 -7.25 -4.85 -1.34
CA ASN A 30 -5.80 -4.81 -1.28
C ASN A 30 -5.23 -3.69 -2.17
N SER A 31 -5.76 -3.55 -3.40
CA SER A 31 -5.32 -2.51 -4.34
C SER A 31 -5.66 -1.10 -3.85
N MET A 32 -6.89 -0.89 -3.34
CA MET A 32 -7.31 0.42 -2.83
C MET A 32 -6.59 0.79 -1.53
N SER A 33 -6.37 -0.18 -0.65
CA SER A 33 -5.55 -0.01 0.55
C SER A 33 -4.10 0.34 0.20
N LEU A 34 -3.50 -0.35 -0.78
CA LEU A 34 -2.14 -0.06 -1.24
C LEU A 34 -2.03 1.36 -1.80
N LYS A 35 -2.99 1.78 -2.63
CA LYS A 35 -3.07 3.16 -3.13
C LYS A 35 -3.14 4.17 -1.98
N CYS A 36 -3.97 3.91 -0.96
CA CYS A 36 -4.09 4.78 0.21
C CYS A 36 -2.74 4.93 0.94
N VAL A 37 -2.03 3.84 1.17
CA VAL A 37 -0.72 3.81 1.85
C VAL A 37 0.33 4.64 1.10
N ILE A 38 0.36 4.52 -0.23
CA ILE A 38 1.24 5.31 -1.10
C ILE A 38 0.86 6.80 -1.03
N GLN A 39 -0.43 7.13 -1.11
CA GLN A 39 -0.91 8.52 -1.05
C GLN A 39 -0.64 9.18 0.30
N LEU A 40 -0.75 8.42 1.39
CA LEU A 40 -0.39 8.87 2.73
C LEU A 40 1.14 8.98 2.94
N GLY A 41 1.95 8.44 2.02
CA GLY A 41 3.41 8.48 2.12
C GLY A 41 3.96 7.62 3.27
N ILE A 42 3.20 6.61 3.73
CA ILE A 42 3.61 5.74 4.83
C ILE A 42 4.96 5.05 4.57
N PRO A 43 5.25 4.52 3.36
CA PRO A 43 6.55 3.92 3.08
C PRO A 43 7.71 4.90 3.31
N ASP A 44 7.57 6.13 2.78
CA ASP A 44 8.56 7.18 2.91
C ASP A 44 8.76 7.62 4.38
N ILE A 45 7.67 7.69 5.15
CA ILE A 45 7.70 8.04 6.59
C ILE A 45 8.49 7.00 7.38
N ILE A 46 8.18 5.71 7.20
CA ILE A 46 8.87 4.63 7.92
C ILE A 46 10.34 4.55 7.47
N HIS A 47 10.61 4.73 6.17
CA HIS A 47 11.98 4.77 5.64
C HIS A 47 12.79 5.89 6.29
N LYS A 48 12.25 7.12 6.31
CA LYS A 48 12.91 8.30 6.89
C LYS A 48 13.13 8.15 8.39
N HIS A 49 12.27 7.42 9.09
CA HIS A 49 12.42 7.17 10.52
C HIS A 49 13.56 6.21 10.85
N GLY A 50 13.90 5.29 9.93
CA GLY A 50 15.11 4.45 10.02
C GLY A 50 15.05 3.31 11.04
N LYS A 51 13.93 3.13 11.75
CA LYS A 51 13.67 2.03 12.69
C LYS A 51 12.19 1.61 12.66
N PRO A 52 11.82 0.42 13.19
CA PRO A 52 10.41 0.04 13.30
C PRO A 52 9.60 1.12 14.03
N MET A 53 8.44 1.47 13.45
CA MET A 53 7.62 2.58 13.93
C MET A 53 6.33 2.05 14.56
N THR A 54 6.02 2.48 15.77
CA THR A 54 4.78 2.12 16.47
C THR A 54 3.55 2.78 15.83
N LEU A 55 2.36 2.26 16.13
CA LEU A 55 1.10 2.88 15.66
C LEU A 55 0.96 4.33 16.13
N SER A 56 1.39 4.64 17.36
CA SER A 56 1.33 6.00 17.91
C SER A 56 2.27 6.95 17.16
N GLU A 57 3.53 6.55 16.95
CA GLU A 57 4.50 7.34 16.17
C GLU A 57 4.03 7.56 14.73
N LEU A 58 3.41 6.55 14.11
CA LEU A 58 2.89 6.65 12.74
C LEU A 58 1.68 7.60 12.68
N THR A 59 0.74 7.49 13.64
CA THR A 59 -0.43 8.36 13.74
C THR A 59 -0.01 9.82 13.92
N HIS A 60 0.99 10.06 14.79
CA HIS A 60 1.56 11.39 15.02
C HIS A 60 2.25 11.93 13.77
N SER A 61 3.04 11.11 13.07
CA SER A 61 3.74 11.50 11.83
C SER A 61 2.76 11.87 10.69
N LEU A 62 1.61 11.20 10.64
CA LEU A 62 0.55 11.47 9.68
C LEU A 62 -0.40 12.61 10.13
N HIS A 63 -0.20 13.19 11.30
CA HIS A 63 -1.10 14.19 11.92
C HIS A 63 -2.57 13.75 11.95
N LEU A 64 -2.79 12.47 12.25
CA LEU A 64 -4.13 11.89 12.34
C LEU A 64 -4.70 12.09 13.74
N ASN A 65 -6.00 12.37 13.81
CA ASN A 65 -6.73 12.39 15.08
C ASN A 65 -6.92 10.95 15.59
N ASP A 66 -7.10 10.79 16.91
CA ASP A 66 -7.28 9.50 17.58
C ASP A 66 -8.44 8.68 16.99
N ALA A 67 -9.50 9.35 16.51
CA ALA A 67 -10.62 8.69 15.83
C ALA A 67 -10.22 7.92 14.55
N LYS A 68 -9.10 8.30 13.91
CA LYS A 68 -8.59 7.65 12.70
C LYS A 68 -7.48 6.63 12.97
N SER A 69 -6.99 6.54 14.21
CA SER A 69 -5.95 5.58 14.61
C SER A 69 -6.37 4.13 14.34
N LEU A 70 -7.60 3.77 14.69
CA LEU A 70 -8.18 2.44 14.43
C LEU A 70 -8.27 2.11 12.93
N SER A 71 -8.58 3.12 12.11
CA SER A 71 -8.62 2.96 10.65
C SER A 71 -7.22 2.73 10.08
N LEU A 72 -6.22 3.44 10.61
CA LEU A 72 -4.82 3.25 10.23
C LEU A 72 -4.31 1.87 10.65
N GLU A 73 -4.63 1.42 11.87
CA GLU A 73 -4.27 0.10 12.36
C GLU A 73 -4.82 -1.00 11.44
N ARG A 74 -6.11 -0.91 11.07
CA ARG A 74 -6.75 -1.84 10.13
C ARG A 74 -6.08 -1.82 8.76
N LEU A 75 -5.75 -0.62 8.26
CA LEU A 75 -5.03 -0.47 7.00
C LEU A 75 -3.66 -1.16 7.04
N MET A 76 -2.88 -0.90 8.09
CA MET A 76 -1.56 -1.51 8.28
C MET A 76 -1.67 -3.03 8.39
N ARG A 77 -2.69 -3.56 9.07
CA ARG A 77 -2.95 -5.00 9.16
C ARG A 77 -3.15 -5.64 7.79
N ILE A 78 -3.96 -5.02 6.92
CA ILE A 78 -4.18 -5.51 5.54
C ILE A 78 -2.85 -5.54 4.78
N MET A 79 -2.02 -4.52 4.92
CA MET A 79 -0.74 -4.45 4.21
C MET A 79 0.31 -5.42 4.76
N ILE A 80 0.28 -5.74 6.06
CA ILE A 80 1.11 -6.79 6.65
C ILE A 80 0.71 -8.16 6.11
N HIS A 81 -0.59 -8.45 6.08
CA HIS A 81 -1.10 -9.69 5.49
C HIS A 81 -0.73 -9.81 4.00
N SER A 82 -0.76 -8.67 3.28
CA SER A 82 -0.34 -8.57 1.87
C SER A 82 1.18 -8.53 1.68
N LYS A 83 1.98 -8.71 2.74
CA LYS A 83 3.45 -8.79 2.73
C LYS A 83 4.18 -7.53 2.27
N PHE A 84 3.51 -6.37 2.28
CA PHE A 84 4.18 -5.10 2.05
C PHE A 84 4.91 -4.65 3.32
N PHE A 85 4.34 -4.84 4.50
CA PHE A 85 4.98 -4.49 5.77
C PHE A 85 5.11 -5.72 6.67
N ILE A 86 5.89 -5.59 7.72
CA ILE A 86 6.02 -6.59 8.77
C ILE A 86 5.86 -5.94 10.15
N ASN A 87 5.36 -6.72 11.11
CA ASN A 87 5.46 -6.38 12.52
C ASN A 87 6.80 -6.88 13.08
N VAL A 88 7.48 -6.01 13.80
CA VAL A 88 8.75 -6.27 14.49
C VAL A 88 8.54 -5.98 15.97
N LYS A 89 8.95 -6.91 16.83
CA LYS A 89 8.95 -6.69 18.28
C LYS A 89 10.07 -5.71 18.64
N ILE A 90 9.71 -4.55 19.18
CA ILE A 90 10.67 -3.51 19.59
C ILE A 90 11.19 -3.81 21.00
N SER A 91 10.31 -4.20 21.91
CA SER A 91 10.67 -4.57 23.29
C SER A 91 9.98 -5.88 23.68
N GLN A 92 10.74 -6.81 24.28
CA GLN A 92 10.17 -8.07 24.78
C GLN A 92 9.36 -7.87 26.07
N ALA A 93 9.68 -6.84 26.85
CA ALA A 93 9.07 -6.61 28.16
C ALA A 93 7.68 -5.94 28.08
N GLU A 94 7.45 -5.09 27.09
CA GLU A 94 6.22 -4.27 26.97
C GLU A 94 5.32 -4.73 25.81
N GLU A 95 5.68 -5.85 25.14
CA GLU A 95 4.99 -6.38 23.95
C GLU A 95 4.73 -5.33 22.86
N ILE A 96 5.64 -4.34 22.74
CA ILE A 96 5.48 -3.27 21.76
C ILE A 96 5.90 -3.78 20.38
N GLU A 97 4.95 -3.79 19.46
CA GLU A 97 5.17 -4.08 18.05
C GLU A 97 5.25 -2.79 17.22
N GLY A 98 6.19 -2.77 16.28
CA GLY A 98 6.37 -1.70 15.31
C GLY A 98 6.28 -2.20 13.89
N TYR A 99 5.89 -1.31 12.98
CA TYR A 99 5.82 -1.54 11.55
C TYR A 99 7.17 -1.31 10.89
N TRP A 100 7.57 -2.22 10.02
CA TRP A 100 8.79 -2.09 9.22
C TRP A 100 8.57 -2.45 7.74
N LEU A 101 9.44 -1.93 6.89
CA LEU A 101 9.39 -2.12 5.44
C LEU A 101 9.90 -3.51 5.04
N THR A 102 9.29 -4.06 4.01
CA THR A 102 9.81 -5.22 3.24
C THR A 102 10.42 -4.73 1.93
N PRO A 103 11.21 -5.55 1.21
CA PRO A 103 11.69 -5.23 -0.14
C PRO A 103 10.60 -4.71 -1.09
N ALA A 104 9.37 -5.23 -1.01
CA ALA A 104 8.26 -4.78 -1.83
C ALA A 104 7.83 -3.34 -1.49
N SER A 105 7.82 -2.96 -0.21
CA SER A 105 7.46 -1.59 0.19
C SER A 105 8.48 -0.55 -0.21
N TYR A 106 9.77 -0.90 -0.31
CA TYR A 106 10.79 0.03 -0.82
C TYR A 106 10.52 0.43 -2.29
N LEU A 107 9.86 -0.42 -3.08
CA LEU A 107 9.45 -0.08 -4.45
C LEU A 107 8.26 0.90 -4.50
N LEU A 108 7.56 1.10 -3.39
CA LEU A 108 6.40 1.99 -3.30
C LEU A 108 6.78 3.42 -2.89
N GLU A 109 8.04 3.64 -2.51
CA GLU A 109 8.53 4.96 -2.16
C GLU A 109 8.32 5.92 -3.34
N ARG A 110 8.00 7.18 -3.05
CA ARG A 110 7.73 8.18 -4.10
C ARG A 110 8.89 8.30 -5.10
N ARG A 111 10.12 8.08 -4.61
CA ARG A 111 11.35 8.04 -5.40
C ARG A 111 11.46 6.87 -6.38
N ALA A 112 10.73 5.77 -6.15
CA ALA A 112 10.68 4.63 -7.06
C ALA A 112 9.59 4.81 -8.12
N LEU A 113 8.44 5.36 -7.74
CA LEU A 113 7.33 5.63 -8.67
C LEU A 113 7.66 6.76 -9.68
N GLU A 114 8.45 7.77 -9.27
CA GLU A 114 8.92 8.82 -10.18
C GLU A 114 10.01 8.34 -11.16
N ARG A 115 10.75 7.27 -10.85
CA ARG A 115 11.70 6.64 -11.79
C ARG A 115 10.98 5.87 -12.89
N GLU A 116 9.84 5.26 -12.58
CA GLU A 116 8.99 4.56 -13.55
C GLU A 116 8.03 5.50 -14.31
N ALA A 117 7.85 6.74 -13.85
CA ALA A 117 7.06 7.76 -14.55
C ALA A 117 7.72 8.28 -15.86
N PHE A 118 8.86 7.71 -16.29
CA PHE A 118 9.51 8.10 -17.54
C PHE A 118 8.77 7.60 -18.81
N CYS A 119 7.85 6.63 -18.71
CA CYS A 119 7.17 6.11 -19.90
C CYS A 119 5.79 6.72 -20.21
N THR A 120 5.27 7.65 -19.41
CA THR A 120 3.93 8.26 -19.64
C THR A 120 3.90 9.78 -19.60
N ARG A 121 5.03 10.47 -19.84
CA ARG A 121 4.94 11.89 -20.25
C ARG A 121 4.42 11.93 -21.69
N PRO A 122 3.18 12.38 -21.97
CA PRO A 122 2.83 12.73 -23.34
C PRO A 122 3.78 13.85 -23.78
N ALA A 123 4.34 13.70 -24.98
CA ALA A 123 5.06 14.77 -25.66
C ALA A 123 4.20 16.03 -25.60
N ARG A 124 4.74 17.12 -25.01
CA ARG A 124 4.08 18.42 -25.10
C ARG A 124 4.03 18.80 -26.58
N PRO A 125 2.87 19.12 -27.17
CA PRO A 125 2.86 19.79 -28.45
C PRO A 125 3.41 21.20 -28.23
N ASP A 126 4.50 21.50 -28.91
CA ASP A 126 5.10 22.81 -28.99
C ASP A 126 4.12 23.71 -29.75
N LEU A 127 3.46 24.64 -29.07
CA LEU A 127 2.63 25.64 -29.74
C LEU A 127 2.80 27.01 -29.09
N GLY A 128 3.63 27.82 -29.75
CA GLY A 128 3.38 29.25 -29.90
C GLY A 128 3.96 30.15 -28.82
N ARG A 129 5.28 30.17 -28.65
CA ARG A 129 5.93 31.38 -28.13
C ARG A 129 6.20 32.34 -29.29
N SER A 130 5.29 33.32 -29.37
CA SER A 130 5.37 34.62 -30.04
C SER A 130 6.78 35.05 -30.48
N MET A 131 6.91 35.36 -31.78
CA MET A 131 7.99 36.16 -32.33
C MET A 131 7.96 37.56 -31.71
N ALA A 132 8.93 37.87 -30.87
CA ALA A 132 9.27 39.23 -30.50
C ALA A 132 10.75 39.30 -30.08
N SER A 133 11.62 39.63 -31.04
CA SER A 133 12.78 40.55 -30.93
C SER A 133 13.53 40.47 -32.27
N CYS A 134 13.58 41.52 -33.10
CA CYS A 134 14.69 42.49 -33.16
C CYS A 134 16.06 41.85 -32.85
N GLU A 135 17.10 41.90 -33.68
CA GLU A 135 17.55 43.06 -34.46
C GLU A 135 18.63 42.65 -35.49
N ARG A 136 18.79 43.51 -36.50
CA ARG A 136 19.72 43.47 -37.62
C ARG A 136 20.98 44.28 -37.26
N VAL A 137 22.12 43.63 -37.03
CA VAL A 137 23.52 44.14 -37.15
C VAL A 137 24.38 42.86 -37.11
N VAL A 138 25.10 42.36 -38.12
CA VAL A 138 26.03 42.91 -39.13
C VAL A 138 25.80 42.18 -40.46
#